data_AF-A0A7J2KZP4-F1
#
_entry.id   AF-A0A7J2KZP4-F1
#
_cell.length_a   1.000
_cell.length_b   1.000
_cell.length_c   1.000
_cell.angle_alpha   90.00
_cell.angle_beta   90.00
_cell.angle_gamma   90.00
#
_symmetry.space_group_name_H-M   'P 1'
#
loop_
_entity.id
_entity.type
_entity.pdbx_description
1 polymer ?
#
loop_
_entity_poly.entity_id
_entity_poly.type
_entity_poly.pdbx_seq_one_letter_code
_entity_poly.pdbx_strand_id
1 'polypeptide(L)'
;MDLDTRMYIAYGTSFQSEKNAFLKAVEMAQTASVKSVRLDRYYSAQEYVRIIEKKLGNVKLYLIPKKNATVKGPWEWKCTLYRFVNEIKTYLREYFRRNQSESGISEDKRRFGWHIAQRRGDRIDTANFCTVIWHNLFWLG
;
A
#
# COMPACT_ATOMS: atom_id res chain seq x y z
N MET A 1 -1.66 6.86 -0.37
CA MET A 1 -2.76 7.83 -0.31
C MET A 1 -2.53 8.72 0.87
N ASP A 2 -2.54 10.01 0.62
CA ASP A 2 -2.66 11.03 1.66
C ASP A 2 -4.14 11.11 2.07
N LEU A 3 -4.40 11.03 3.37
CA LEU A 3 -5.76 10.99 3.91
C LEU A 3 -6.39 12.38 4.00
N ASP A 4 -5.56 13.43 4.06
CA ASP A 4 -6.04 14.81 4.21
C ASP A 4 -6.45 15.37 2.85
N THR A 5 -5.58 15.22 1.85
CA THR A 5 -5.83 15.70 0.47
C THR A 5 -6.57 14.70 -0.40
N ARG A 6 -6.73 13.44 0.06
CA ARG A 6 -7.21 12.29 -0.72
C ARG A 6 -6.38 11.93 -1.96
N MET A 7 -5.27 12.63 -2.21
CA MET A 7 -4.39 12.30 -3.31
C MET A 7 -3.70 10.95 -3.10
N TYR A 8 -3.50 10.20 -4.17
CA TYR A 8 -2.75 8.96 -4.08
C TYR A 8 -1.85 8.71 -5.28
N ILE A 9 -0.91 7.79 -5.06
CA ILE A 9 -0.06 7.22 -6.09
C ILE A 9 -0.30 5.70 -6.03
N ALA A 10 -0.44 5.05 -7.18
CA ALA A 10 -0.59 3.62 -7.26
C ALA A 10 0.31 3.02 -8.34
N TYR A 11 0.72 1.78 -8.10
CA TYR A 11 1.39 0.93 -9.05
C TYR A 11 0.59 -0.36 -9.17
N GLY A 12 0.14 -0.69 -10.39
CA GLY A 12 -0.89 -1.72 -10.62
C GLY A 12 -0.49 -2.79 -11.62
N THR A 13 0.76 -2.82 -12.06
CA THR A 13 1.16 -3.60 -13.23
C THR A 13 2.30 -4.56 -12.92
N SER A 14 2.03 -5.85 -13.15
CA SER A 14 3.10 -6.79 -13.43
C SER A 14 2.55 -7.92 -14.29
N PHE A 15 3.29 -8.30 -15.34
CA PHE A 15 2.99 -9.48 -16.15
C PHE A 15 3.54 -10.78 -15.51
N GLN A 16 4.29 -10.66 -14.42
CA GLN A 16 5.05 -11.77 -13.83
C GLN A 16 4.48 -12.24 -12.50
N SER A 17 4.29 -11.34 -11.53
CA SER A 17 3.76 -11.70 -10.21
C SER A 17 3.34 -10.48 -9.38
N GLU A 18 2.28 -10.64 -8.60
CA GLU A 18 1.86 -9.63 -7.60
C GLU A 18 2.97 -9.25 -6.62
N LYS A 19 3.90 -10.18 -6.34
CA LYS A 19 5.11 -9.89 -5.53
C LYS A 19 6.00 -8.85 -6.20
N ASN A 20 6.18 -8.91 -7.52
CA ASN A 20 6.97 -7.93 -8.25
C ASN A 20 6.28 -6.55 -8.26
N ALA A 21 4.95 -6.50 -8.47
CA ALA A 21 4.19 -5.27 -8.35
C ALA A 21 4.34 -4.62 -6.96
N PHE A 22 4.27 -5.44 -5.91
CA PHE A 22 4.49 -4.99 -4.53
C PHE A 22 5.90 -4.40 -4.33
N LEU A 23 6.95 -5.08 -4.79
CA LEU A 23 8.32 -4.60 -4.62
C LEU A 23 8.57 -3.25 -5.32
N LYS A 24 8.03 -3.07 -6.52
CA LYS A 24 8.07 -1.79 -7.24
C LYS A 24 7.25 -0.70 -6.55
N ALA A 25 6.09 -1.04 -5.99
CA ALA A 25 5.30 -0.10 -5.20
C ALA A 25 6.06 0.37 -3.95
N VAL A 26 6.83 -0.51 -3.29
CA VAL A 26 7.69 -0.13 -2.16
C VAL A 26 8.85 0.78 -2.60
N GLU A 27 9.44 0.56 -3.77
CA GLU A 27 10.47 1.47 -4.34
C GLU A 27 9.90 2.84 -4.63
N MET A 28 8.69 2.90 -5.20
CA MET A 28 7.99 4.16 -5.42
C MET A 28 7.60 4.85 -4.10
N ALA A 29 7.23 4.09 -3.07
CA ALA A 29 6.96 4.66 -1.75
C ALA A 29 8.21 5.28 -1.09
N GLN A 30 9.40 4.77 -1.42
CA GLN A 30 10.67 5.30 -0.93
C GLN A 30 10.92 6.72 -1.45
N THR A 31 10.63 6.99 -2.73
CA THR A 31 10.77 8.33 -3.30
C THR A 31 9.70 9.30 -2.78
N ALA A 32 8.51 8.78 -2.45
CA ALA A 32 7.39 9.58 -1.93
C ALA A 32 7.48 9.91 -0.42
N SER A 33 8.52 9.47 0.30
CA SER A 33 8.74 9.77 1.73
C SER A 33 7.53 9.51 2.64
N VAL A 34 6.98 8.29 2.58
CA VAL A 34 5.78 7.90 3.35
C VAL A 34 6.04 7.76 4.86
N LYS A 35 5.12 8.26 5.70
CA LYS A 35 5.22 8.20 7.17
C LYS A 35 4.66 6.91 7.79
N SER A 36 3.64 6.32 7.15
CA SER A 36 2.97 5.12 7.64
C SER A 36 2.52 4.24 6.49
N VAL A 37 2.52 2.92 6.71
CA VAL A 37 2.13 1.91 5.72
C VAL A 37 1.14 0.95 6.34
N ARG A 38 0.07 0.66 5.61
CA ARG A 38 -0.97 -0.30 5.98
C ARG A 38 -0.90 -1.48 5.01
N LEU A 39 -0.65 -2.67 5.51
CA LEU A 39 -0.47 -3.86 4.67
C LEU A 39 -1.74 -4.71 4.62
N ASP A 40 -2.02 -5.26 3.45
CA ASP A 40 -3.05 -6.28 3.29
C ASP A 40 -2.69 -7.56 4.06
N ARG A 41 -3.72 -8.37 4.36
CA ARG A 41 -3.61 -9.74 4.86
C ARG A 41 -2.58 -10.58 4.10
N TYR A 42 -2.52 -10.50 2.76
CA TYR A 42 -1.57 -11.25 1.95
C TYR A 42 -0.11 -10.91 2.28
N TYR A 43 0.16 -9.63 2.54
CA TYR A 43 1.48 -9.09 2.88
C TYR A 43 1.74 -8.99 4.39
N SER A 44 0.86 -9.54 5.23
CA SER A 44 0.97 -9.49 6.69
C SER A 44 1.91 -10.57 7.28
N ALA A 45 3.13 -10.66 6.74
CA ALA A 45 4.15 -11.59 7.21
C ALA A 45 5.48 -10.87 7.52
N GLN A 46 6.27 -11.46 8.42
CA GLN A 46 7.56 -10.92 8.87
C GLN A 46 8.53 -10.61 7.71
N GLU A 47 8.49 -11.39 6.61
CA GLU A 47 9.35 -11.18 5.44
C GLU A 47 9.10 -9.80 4.81
N TYR A 48 7.84 -9.41 4.67
CA TYR A 48 7.45 -8.13 4.07
C TYR A 48 7.80 -6.96 4.97
N VAL A 49 7.63 -7.12 6.29
CA VAL A 49 8.08 -6.12 7.26
C VAL A 49 9.59 -5.89 7.16
N ARG A 50 10.38 -6.98 7.04
CA ARG A 50 11.83 -6.86 6.84
C ARG A 50 12.19 -6.14 5.54
N ILE A 51 11.46 -6.38 4.46
CA ILE A 51 11.69 -5.70 3.17
C ILE A 51 11.41 -4.20 3.31
N ILE A 52 10.29 -3.85 3.94
CA ILE A 52 9.88 -2.46 4.15
C ILE A 52 10.86 -1.74 5.06
N GLU A 53 11.22 -2.31 6.21
CA GLU A 53 12.20 -1.73 7.13
C GLU A 53 13.55 -1.46 6.44
N LYS A 54 13.99 -2.36 5.54
CA LYS A 54 15.21 -2.16 4.76
C LYS A 54 15.12 -1.07 3.70
N LYS A 55 13.97 -0.92 3.02
CA LYS A 55 13.81 0.03 1.91
C LYS A 55 13.36 1.41 2.36
N LEU A 56 12.43 1.46 3.31
CA LEU A 56 11.76 2.68 3.77
C LEU A 56 12.32 3.19 5.11
N GLY A 57 13.11 2.38 5.82
CA GLY A 57 13.64 2.74 7.13
C GLY A 57 12.56 2.80 8.20
N ASN A 58 12.56 3.86 8.99
CA ASN A 58 11.66 4.02 10.13
C ASN A 58 10.27 4.52 9.69
N VAL A 59 9.39 3.58 9.31
CA VAL A 59 8.00 3.84 8.92
C VAL A 59 7.05 3.09 9.84
N LYS A 60 5.97 3.75 10.27
CA LYS A 60 4.94 3.10 11.10
C LYS A 60 4.16 2.08 10.30
N LEU A 61 4.25 0.80 10.69
CA LEU A 61 3.54 -0.30 10.05
C LEU A 61 2.26 -0.66 10.79
N TYR A 62 1.21 -0.86 10.01
CA TYR A 62 -0.09 -1.37 10.45
C TYR A 62 -0.46 -2.59 9.60
N LEU A 63 -0.54 -3.75 10.24
CA LEU A 63 -0.93 -5.02 9.63
C LEU A 63 -1.63 -5.90 10.66
N ILE A 64 -2.42 -6.88 10.21
CA ILE A 64 -2.99 -7.91 11.08
C ILE A 64 -2.17 -9.19 10.91
N PRO A 65 -1.44 -9.66 11.93
CA PRO A 65 -0.58 -10.83 11.81
C PRO A 65 -1.37 -12.07 11.35
N LYS A 66 -0.75 -12.90 10.51
CA LYS A 66 -1.35 -14.19 10.10
C LYS A 66 -1.54 -15.11 11.31
N LYS A 67 -2.48 -16.05 11.21
CA LYS A 67 -2.65 -17.12 12.20
C LYS A 67 -1.31 -17.85 12.38
N ASN A 68 -0.93 -18.10 13.64
CA ASN A 68 0.36 -18.69 14.03
C ASN A 68 1.60 -17.84 13.70
N ALA A 69 1.45 -16.52 13.63
CA ALA A 69 2.58 -15.61 13.53
C ALA A 69 3.53 -15.76 14.74
N THR A 70 4.84 -15.84 14.45
CA THR A 70 5.88 -15.86 15.48
C THR A 70 6.25 -14.45 15.93
N VAL A 71 6.61 -14.30 17.20
CA VAL A 71 7.13 -13.02 17.76
C VAL A 71 8.57 -12.77 17.32
N LYS A 72 9.31 -13.83 16.96
CA LYS A 72 10.66 -13.69 16.41
C LYS A 72 10.60 -12.90 15.10
N GLY A 73 11.55 -12.01 14.88
CA GLY A 73 11.59 -11.19 13.68
C GLY A 73 12.35 -9.87 13.87
N PRO A 74 12.28 -9.00 12.86
CA PRO A 74 12.89 -7.68 12.89
C PRO A 74 12.34 -6.79 14.02
N TRP A 75 13.02 -5.68 14.31
CA TRP A 75 12.62 -4.78 15.39
C TRP A 75 11.23 -4.20 15.13
N GLU A 76 10.98 -3.69 13.92
CA GLU A 76 9.68 -3.15 13.56
C GLU A 76 8.54 -4.18 13.61
N TRP A 77 8.82 -5.46 13.38
CA TRP A 77 7.84 -6.53 13.56
C TRP A 77 7.41 -6.64 15.02
N LYS A 78 8.38 -6.66 15.94
CA LYS A 78 8.10 -6.73 17.38
C LYS A 78 7.35 -5.50 17.87
N CYS A 79 7.77 -4.30 17.44
CA CYS A 79 7.06 -3.06 17.76
C CYS A 79 5.63 -3.05 17.23
N THR A 80 5.41 -3.58 16.02
CA THR A 80 4.08 -3.69 15.42
C THR A 80 3.19 -4.65 16.19
N LEU A 81 3.69 -5.82 16.59
CA LEU A 81 2.96 -6.76 17.45
C LEU A 81 2.64 -6.16 18.83
N TYR A 82 3.62 -5.45 19.42
CA TYR A 82 3.43 -4.77 20.70
C TYR A 82 2.31 -3.72 20.62
N ARG A 83 2.32 -2.86 19.60
CA ARG A 83 1.25 -1.86 19.37
C ARG A 83 -0.10 -2.52 19.11
N PHE A 84 -0.13 -3.60 18.33
CA PHE A 84 -1.35 -4.34 18.04
C PHE A 84 -2.02 -4.91 19.31
N VAL A 85 -1.23 -5.44 20.24
CA VAL A 85 -1.74 -6.03 21.49
C VAL A 85 -2.10 -4.95 22.52
N ASN A 86 -1.22 -3.98 22.78
CA ASN A 86 -1.41 -3.00 23.85
C ASN A 86 -2.37 -1.87 23.48
N GLU A 87 -2.48 -1.51 22.21
CA GLU A 87 -3.28 -0.38 21.74
C GLU A 87 -4.31 -0.79 20.69
N ILE A 88 -4.96 -1.94 20.87
CA ILE A 88 -5.76 -2.60 19.83
C ILE A 88 -6.81 -1.69 19.17
N LYS A 89 -7.53 -0.87 19.94
CA LYS A 89 -8.58 0.02 19.40
C LYS A 89 -7.99 1.09 18.46
N THR A 90 -6.92 1.73 18.90
CA THR A 90 -6.21 2.77 18.12
C THR A 90 -5.54 2.14 16.90
N TYR A 91 -4.91 0.98 17.08
CA TYR A 91 -4.24 0.27 16.01
C TYR A 91 -5.21 -0.17 14.91
N LEU A 92 -6.36 -0.76 15.27
CA LEU A 92 -7.38 -1.15 14.31
C LEU A 92 -7.98 0.06 13.59
N ARG A 93 -8.22 1.17 14.31
CA ARG A 93 -8.65 2.43 13.69
C ARG A 93 -7.68 2.88 12.61
N GLU A 94 -6.38 2.84 12.88
CA GLU A 94 -5.37 3.17 11.89
C GLU A 94 -5.35 2.16 10.74
N TYR A 95 -5.37 0.86 11.02
CA TYR A 95 -5.39 -0.18 10.00
C TYR A 95 -6.54 0.00 9.00
N PHE A 96 -7.76 0.27 9.49
CA PHE A 96 -8.95 0.42 8.63
C PHE A 96 -8.98 1.70 7.79
N ARG A 97 -8.09 2.68 8.03
CA ARG A 97 -7.94 3.84 7.13
C ARG A 97 -7.49 3.44 5.72
N ARG A 98 -6.94 2.23 5.55
CA ARG A 98 -6.69 1.60 4.24
C ARG A 98 -7.90 1.61 3.32
N ASN A 99 -9.12 1.48 3.86
CA ASN A 99 -10.36 1.46 3.08
C ASN A 99 -10.53 2.73 2.23
N GLN A 100 -9.91 3.85 2.61
CA GLN A 100 -9.88 5.07 1.80
C GLN A 100 -9.17 4.84 0.45
N SER A 101 -8.03 4.15 0.47
CA SER A 101 -7.28 3.84 -0.76
C SER A 101 -8.02 2.85 -1.65
N GLU A 102 -8.70 1.86 -1.05
CA GLU A 102 -9.54 0.93 -1.81
C GLU A 102 -10.74 1.62 -2.44
N SER A 103 -11.33 2.59 -1.73
CA SER A 103 -12.45 3.39 -2.23
C SER A 103 -12.02 4.25 -3.41
N GLY A 104 -10.86 4.92 -3.34
CA GLY A 104 -10.31 5.69 -4.45
C GLY A 104 -10.03 4.83 -5.69
N ILE A 105 -9.43 3.65 -5.51
CA ILE A 105 -9.22 2.69 -6.60
C ILE A 105 -10.54 2.19 -7.18
N SER A 106 -11.57 1.97 -6.34
CA SER A 106 -12.90 1.56 -6.79
C SER A 106 -13.60 2.64 -7.60
N GLU A 107 -13.47 3.91 -7.20
CA GLU A 107 -13.99 5.05 -7.94
C GLU A 107 -13.37 5.12 -9.33
N ASP A 108 -12.05 4.99 -9.44
CA ASP A 108 -11.36 5.07 -10.72
C ASP A 108 -11.73 3.92 -11.66
N LYS A 109 -11.91 2.71 -11.11
CA LYS A 109 -12.42 1.58 -11.87
C LYS A 109 -13.83 1.79 -12.42
N ARG A 110 -14.69 2.52 -11.70
CA ARG A 110 -16.04 2.88 -12.17
C ARG A 110 -15.98 3.98 -13.23
N ARG A 111 -15.08 4.95 -13.06
CA ARG A 111 -14.96 6.13 -13.93
C ARG A 111 -14.26 5.83 -15.25
N PHE A 112 -13.13 5.14 -15.20
CA PHE A 112 -12.25 4.90 -16.36
C PHE A 112 -12.33 3.47 -16.90
N GLY A 113 -13.10 2.60 -16.24
CA GLY A 113 -13.27 1.21 -16.59
C GLY A 113 -12.27 0.27 -15.90
N TRP A 114 -12.63 -1.01 -15.85
CA TRP A 114 -11.84 -2.05 -15.21
C TRP A 114 -10.65 -2.54 -16.05
N HIS A 115 -10.74 -2.42 -17.37
CA HIS A 115 -9.78 -3.03 -18.29
C HIS A 115 -8.89 -1.98 -18.95
N ILE A 116 -7.58 -2.15 -18.80
CA ILE A 116 -6.59 -1.38 -19.56
C ILE A 116 -6.38 -2.09 -20.90
N ALA A 117 -6.76 -1.43 -22.00
CA ALA A 117 -6.67 -2.01 -23.36
C ALA A 117 -5.23 -2.22 -23.85
N GLN A 118 -4.26 -1.53 -23.26
CA GLN A 118 -2.86 -1.59 -23.65
C GLN A 118 -2.26 -2.98 -23.38
N ARG A 119 -1.37 -3.45 -24.28
CA ARG A 119 -0.75 -4.79 -24.19
C ARG A 119 0.73 -4.76 -23.78
N ARG A 120 1.45 -3.70 -24.18
CA ARG A 120 2.88 -3.52 -23.89
C ARG A 120 3.03 -2.91 -22.51
N GLY A 121 3.95 -3.43 -21.69
CA GLY A 121 3.97 -3.12 -20.26
C GLY A 121 4.19 -1.64 -19.92
N ASP A 122 5.10 -0.96 -20.61
CA ASP A 122 5.29 0.49 -20.49
C ASP A 122 4.00 1.28 -20.78
N ARG A 123 3.20 0.85 -21.76
CA ARG A 123 1.91 1.48 -22.08
C ARG A 123 0.84 1.20 -21.03
N ILE A 124 0.85 0.02 -20.40
CA ILE A 124 -0.06 -0.27 -19.28
C ILE A 124 0.32 0.58 -18.07
N ASP A 125 1.61 0.66 -17.72
CA ASP A 125 2.11 1.48 -16.62
C ASP A 125 1.73 2.97 -16.83
N THR A 126 1.92 3.46 -18.06
CA THR A 126 1.55 4.83 -18.44
C THR A 126 0.05 5.07 -18.31
N ALA A 127 -0.78 4.17 -18.87
CA ALA A 127 -2.24 4.31 -18.79
C ALA A 127 -2.73 4.32 -17.33
N ASN A 128 -2.19 3.43 -16.50
CA ASN A 128 -2.52 3.37 -15.08
C ASN A 128 -2.08 4.64 -14.34
N PHE A 129 -0.90 5.17 -14.65
CA PHE A 129 -0.41 6.41 -14.06
C PHE A 129 -1.27 7.62 -14.49
N CYS A 130 -1.70 7.67 -15.75
CA CYS A 130 -2.63 8.70 -16.23
C CYS A 130 -3.96 8.66 -15.44
N THR A 131 -4.52 7.47 -15.18
CA THR A 131 -5.72 7.33 -14.35
C THR A 131 -5.53 7.96 -12.97
N VAL A 132 -4.40 7.69 -12.32
CA VAL A 132 -4.07 8.24 -11.00
C VAL A 132 -3.88 9.76 -11.04
N ILE A 133 -3.23 10.29 -12.08
CA ILE A 133 -3.11 11.75 -12.27
C ILE A 133 -4.50 12.37 -12.42
N TRP A 134 -5.36 11.80 -13.27
CA TRP A 134 -6.72 12.29 -13.45
C TRP A 134 -7.50 12.28 -12.15
N HIS A 135 -7.40 11.21 -11.36
CA HIS A 135 -7.99 11.15 -10.03
C HIS A 135 -7.56 12.35 -9.19
N ASN A 136 -6.25 12.55 -9.02
CA ASN A 136 -5.73 13.64 -8.21
C ASN A 136 -6.17 15.02 -8.73
N LEU A 137 -6.18 15.23 -10.05
CA LEU A 137 -6.66 16.48 -10.65
C LEU A 137 -8.14 16.75 -10.34
N PHE A 138 -8.98 15.72 -10.34
CA PHE A 138 -10.39 15.88 -9.97
C PHE A 138 -10.62 16.19 -8.49
N TRP A 139 -9.63 15.92 -7.62
CA TRP A 139 -9.66 16.22 -6.19
C TRP A 139 -8.98 17.54 -5.80
N LEU A 140 -8.38 18.26 -6.76
CA LEU A 140 -7.76 19.57 -6.52
C LEU A 140 -8.75 20.75 -6.58
N GLY A 141 -9.96 20.53 -7.12
CA GLY A 141 -11.04 21.52 -7.17
C GLY A 141 -12.00 21.38 -6.01
#